data_AF-A0A1F4BD86-F1
#
_entry.id   AF-A0A1F4BD86-F1
#
_cell.length_a   1.000
_cell.length_b   1.000
_cell.length_c   1.000
_cell.angle_alpha   90.00
_cell.angle_beta   90.00
_cell.angle_gamma   90.00
#
_symmetry.space_group_name_H-M   'P 1'
#
loop_
_entity.id
_entity.type
_entity.pdbx_description
1 polymer ?
#
loop_
_entity_poly.entity_id
_entity_poly.type
_entity_poly.pdbx_seq_one_letter_code
_entity_poly.pdbx_strand_id
1 'polypeptide(L)'
;MSADPKGLQINVMGREFRVACPENEQKGLLEAVDYLNKKMLEIRENGKVIGLERIAIMAALNIAHELLSTKVGGFDLADLKRR
;
A
#
# COMPACT_ATOMS: atom_id res chain seq x y z
N MET A 1 13.82 -16.65 23.32
CA MET A 1 13.39 -17.31 22.07
C MET A 1 13.13 -16.20 21.08
N SER A 2 14.08 -15.95 20.17
CA SER A 2 13.95 -14.92 19.15
C SER A 2 12.90 -15.38 18.15
N ALA A 3 11.75 -14.70 18.11
CA ALA A 3 10.78 -14.95 17.07
C ALA A 3 11.38 -14.41 15.77
N ASP A 4 11.98 -15.28 14.96
CA ASP A 4 12.22 -14.99 13.56
C ASP A 4 10.89 -14.52 12.97
N PRO A 5 10.79 -13.31 12.39
CA PRO A 5 9.54 -12.84 11.82
C PRO A 5 9.17 -13.80 10.70
N LYS A 6 8.20 -14.69 10.97
CA LYS A 6 7.65 -15.63 9.99
C LYS A 6 7.18 -14.79 8.82
N GLY A 7 7.96 -14.78 7.74
CA GLY A 7 7.65 -13.96 6.58
C GLY A 7 6.31 -14.38 5.98
N LEU A 8 5.39 -13.43 5.86
CA LEU A 8 4.09 -13.62 5.23
C LEU A 8 4.29 -13.71 3.71
N GLN A 9 3.75 -14.76 3.10
CA GLN A 9 3.69 -14.87 1.65
C GLN A 9 2.50 -14.08 1.13
N ILE A 10 2.73 -13.20 0.16
CA ILE A 10 1.72 -12.34 -0.46
C ILE A 10 1.78 -12.46 -1.99
N ASN A 11 0.68 -12.16 -2.66
CA ASN A 11 0.62 -12.12 -4.12
C ASN A 11 0.30 -10.70 -4.61
N VAL A 12 1.20 -10.13 -5.39
CA VAL A 12 1.01 -8.81 -6.03
C VAL A 12 1.00 -9.03 -7.54
N MET A 13 -0.15 -8.80 -8.16
CA MET A 13 -0.37 -8.94 -9.61
C MET A 13 0.12 -10.28 -10.19
N GLY A 14 -0.14 -11.38 -9.49
CA GLY A 14 0.25 -12.74 -9.89
C GLY A 14 1.67 -13.12 -9.51
N ARG A 15 2.45 -12.23 -8.87
CA ARG A 15 3.81 -12.50 -8.42
C ARG A 15 3.84 -12.70 -6.92
N GLU A 16 4.50 -13.76 -6.48
CA GLU A 16 4.65 -14.06 -5.06
C GLU A 16 5.82 -13.31 -4.45
N PHE A 17 5.61 -12.77 -3.24
CA PHE A 17 6.62 -12.11 -2.43
C PHE A 17 6.55 -12.64 -1.01
N ARG A 18 7.67 -12.54 -0.29
CA ARG A 18 7.72 -12.81 1.15
C ARG A 18 8.11 -11.54 1.88
N VAL A 19 7.28 -11.11 2.82
CA VAL A 19 7.45 -9.87 3.57
C VAL A 19 7.52 -10.19 5.06
N ALA A 20 8.51 -9.64 5.76
CA ALA A 20 8.57 -9.74 7.21
C ALA A 20 7.35 -9.04 7.81
N CYS A 21 6.52 -9.78 8.54
CA CYS A 21 5.27 -9.26 9.09
C CYS A 21 4.97 -9.94 10.44
N PRO A 22 4.86 -9.17 11.53
CA PRO A 22 4.37 -9.67 12.81
C PRO A 22 2.95 -10.27 12.69
N GLU A 23 2.63 -11.31 13.47
CA GLU A 23 1.33 -12.00 13.39
C GLU A 23 0.13 -11.04 13.57
N ASN A 24 0.27 -10.02 14.42
CA ASN A 24 -0.77 -9.02 14.68
C ASN A 24 -0.97 -8.01 13.53
N GLU A 25 -0.04 -7.90 12.59
CA GLU A 25 -0.11 -6.96 11.46
C GLU A 25 -0.51 -7.64 10.14
N GLN A 26 -0.55 -8.97 10.09
CA GLN A 26 -0.81 -9.73 8.85
C GLN A 26 -2.10 -9.30 8.15
N LYS A 27 -3.18 -9.10 8.91
CA LYS A 27 -4.46 -8.67 8.35
C LYS A 27 -4.35 -7.31 7.64
N GLY A 28 -3.71 -6.34 8.28
CA GLY A 28 -3.51 -5.01 7.70
C GLY A 28 -2.60 -5.05 6.47
N LEU A 29 -1.58 -5.90 6.48
CA LEU A 29 -0.72 -6.10 5.32
C LEU A 29 -1.49 -6.74 4.13
N LEU A 30 -2.34 -7.73 4.38
CA LEU A 30 -3.17 -8.34 3.33
C LEU A 30 -4.15 -7.33 2.73
N GLU A 31 -4.79 -6.50 3.56
CA GLU A 31 -5.65 -5.41 3.09
C GLU A 31 -4.88 -4.40 2.22
N ALA A 32 -3.65 -4.05 2.61
CA ALA A 32 -2.79 -3.17 1.82
C ALA A 32 -2.38 -3.80 0.47
N VAL A 33 -2.12 -5.10 0.44
CA VAL A 33 -1.82 -5.86 -0.80
C VAL A 33 -3.01 -5.88 -1.74
N ASP A 34 -4.21 -6.13 -1.22
CA ASP A 34 -5.44 -6.10 -2.00
C ASP A 34 -5.71 -4.69 -2.57
N TYR A 35 -5.44 -3.65 -1.77
CA TYR A 35 -5.58 -2.27 -2.23
C TYR A 35 -4.60 -1.93 -3.35
N LEU A 36 -3.33 -2.32 -3.19
CA LEU A 36 -2.30 -2.16 -4.22
C LEU A 36 -2.69 -2.88 -5.51
N ASN A 37 -3.16 -4.12 -5.43
CA ASN A 37 -3.60 -4.90 -6.59
C ASN A 37 -4.73 -4.21 -7.34
N LYS A 38 -5.75 -3.68 -6.63
CA LYS A 38 -6.84 -2.93 -7.27
C LYS A 38 -6.33 -1.70 -8.02
N LYS A 39 -5.45 -0.89 -7.42
CA LYS A 39 -4.87 0.29 -8.07
C LYS A 39 -4.01 -0.09 -9.29
N MET A 40 -3.24 -1.17 -9.20
CA MET A 40 -2.46 -1.66 -10.34
C MET A 40 -3.37 -2.16 -11.48
N LEU A 41 -4.47 -2.84 -11.17
CA LEU A 41 -5.46 -3.25 -12.16
C LEU A 41 -6.10 -2.03 -12.84
N GLU A 42 -6.58 -1.04 -12.09
CA GLU A 42 -7.16 0.20 -12.65
C GLU A 42 -6.22 0.88 -13.65
N ILE A 43 -4.92 1.00 -13.32
CA ILE A 43 -3.92 1.61 -14.19
C ILE A 43 -3.69 0.76 -15.45
N ARG A 44 -3.66 -0.58 -15.30
CA ARG A 44 -3.50 -1.51 -16.41
C ARG A 44 -4.67 -1.44 -17.38
N GLU A 45 -5.90 -1.45 -16.87
CA GLU A 45 -7.13 -1.40 -17.69
C GLU A 45 -7.29 -0.05 -18.41
N ASN A 46 -6.70 1.04 -17.90
CA ASN A 46 -6.65 2.33 -18.61
C ASN A 46 -5.82 2.27 -19.90
N GLY A 47 -4.91 1.29 -20.04
CA GLY A 47 -4.11 1.06 -21.25
C GLY A 47 -3.02 2.11 -21.54
N LYS A 48 -2.96 3.22 -20.80
CA LYS A 48 -1.96 4.30 -21.00
C LYS A 48 -0.56 3.94 -20.51
N VAL A 49 -0.43 2.92 -19.66
CA VAL A 49 0.82 2.57 -18.98
C VAL A 49 1.15 1.13 -19.31
N ILE A 50 2.29 0.91 -19.94
CA ILE A 50 2.78 -0.42 -20.31
C ILE A 50 3.94 -0.81 -19.39
N GLY A 51 3.91 -2.05 -18.91
CA GLY A 51 4.95 -2.63 -18.07
C GLY A 51 4.57 -2.67 -16.58
N LEU A 52 4.69 -3.86 -15.99
CA LEU A 52 4.30 -4.13 -14.61
C LEU A 52 5.03 -3.23 -13.59
N GLU A 53 6.32 -2.98 -13.80
CA GLU A 53 7.13 -2.15 -12.91
C GLU A 53 6.64 -0.69 -12.91
N ARG A 54 6.35 -0.13 -14.08
CA ARG A 54 5.81 1.23 -14.19
C ARG A 54 4.42 1.32 -13.57
N ILE A 55 3.57 0.32 -13.79
CA ILE A 55 2.24 0.21 -13.17
C ILE A 55 2.38 0.19 -11.64
N ALA A 56 3.33 -0.58 -11.08
CA ALA A 56 3.55 -0.67 -9.65
C ALA A 56 3.98 0.68 -9.05
N ILE A 57 4.93 1.37 -9.69
CA ILE A 57 5.40 2.69 -9.26
C ILE A 57 4.24 3.70 -9.28
N MET A 58 3.44 3.72 -10.34
CA MET A 58 2.31 4.64 -10.44
C MET A 58 1.21 4.33 -9.41
N ALA A 59 0.91 3.05 -9.17
CA ALA A 59 -0.03 2.65 -8.12
C ALA A 59 0.46 3.11 -6.74
N ALA A 60 1.73 2.86 -6.41
CA ALA A 60 2.32 3.28 -5.15
C ALA A 60 2.29 4.81 -4.96
N LEU A 61 2.62 5.57 -6.01
CA LEU A 61 2.57 7.03 -5.98
C LEU A 61 1.15 7.56 -5.78
N ASN A 62 0.16 6.98 -6.47
CA ASN A 62 -1.25 7.37 -6.30
C ASN A 62 -1.74 7.11 -4.88
N ILE A 63 -1.43 5.95 -4.31
CA ILE A 63 -1.79 5.58 -2.93
C ILE A 63 -1.12 6.53 -1.93
N ALA A 64 0.17 6.81 -2.10
CA ALA A 64 0.89 7.76 -1.24
C ALA A 64 0.29 9.16 -1.35
N HIS A 65 -0.07 9.61 -2.55
CA HIS A 65 -0.72 10.89 -2.77
C HIS A 65 -2.09 10.95 -2.08
N GLU A 66 -2.93 9.92 -2.20
CA GLU A 66 -4.23 9.85 -1.50
C GLU A 66 -4.05 9.95 0.03
N LEU A 67 -3.08 9.22 0.60
CA LEU A 67 -2.80 9.26 2.03
C LEU A 67 -2.34 10.65 2.50
N LEU A 68 -1.48 11.31 1.72
CA LEU A 68 -0.97 12.63 2.06
C LEU A 68 -2.01 13.74 1.80
N SER A 69 -2.80 13.64 0.74
CA SER A 69 -3.86 14.60 0.43
C SER A 69 -5.03 14.49 1.42
N THR A 70 -5.37 13.29 1.90
CA THR A 70 -6.35 13.12 2.98
C THR A 70 -5.89 13.76 4.30
N LYS A 71 -4.57 13.81 4.54
CA LYS A 71 -3.97 14.52 5.69
C LYS A 71 -3.96 16.05 5.54
N VAL A 72 -4.23 16.58 4.34
CA VAL A 72 -4.24 18.03 4.04
C VAL A 72 -5.67 18.62 4.09
N GLY A 73 -6.69 17.84 4.47
CA GLY A 73 -8.10 18.25 4.31
C GLY A 73 -9.06 17.89 5.45
N GLY A 74 -8.65 17.92 6.73
CA GLY A 74 -9.66 17.78 7.79
C GLY A 74 -9.22 17.82 9.26
N PHE A 75 -7.93 17.72 9.57
CA PHE A 75 -7.42 17.95 10.94
C PHE A 75 -6.02 18.53 10.86
N ASP A 76 -5.90 19.85 11.06
CA ASP A 76 -4.62 20.49 11.26
C ASP A 76 -4.16 20.21 12.70
N LEU A 77 -3.16 19.34 12.88
CA LEU A 77 -2.58 19.09 14.21
C LEU A 77 -1.98 20.37 14.82
N ALA A 78 -1.76 21.42 14.02
CA ALA A 78 -1.32 22.72 14.48
C ALA A 78 -2.43 23.52 15.22
N ASP A 79 -3.72 23.21 15.01
CA ASP A 79 -4.83 23.89 15.69
C ASP A 79 -5.14 23.30 17.07
N LEU A 80 -4.79 22.03 17.31
CA LEU A 80 -4.99 21.40 18.62
C LEU A 80 -4.04 21.94 19.71
N LYS A 81 -2.95 22.60 19.33
CA LYS A 81 -1.96 23.17 20.25
C LYS A 81 -2.27 24.63 20.65
N ARG A 82 -3.40 25.18 20.18
CA ARG A 82 -3.86 26.56 20.46
C ARG A 82 -5.17 26.64 21.25
N ARG A 83 -5.59 25.54 21.88
CA ARG A 83 -6.69 25.53 22.86
C ARG A 83 -6.26 24.94 24.19
#